data_AF-A0A2P2L2K4-F1
#
_entry.id   AF-A0A2P2L2K4-F1
#
_cell.length_a   1.000
_cell.length_b   1.000
_cell.length_c   1.000
_cell.angle_alpha   90.00
_cell.angle_beta   90.00
_cell.angle_gamma   90.00
#
_symmetry.space_group_name_H-M   'P 1'
#
loop_
_entity.id
_entity.type
_entity.pdbx_description
1 polymer ?
#
loop_
_entity_poly.entity_id
_entity_poly.type
_entity_poly.pdbx_seq_one_letter_code
_entity_poly.pdbx_strand_id
1 'polypeptide(L)'
;MFYLSTLCDDADQGKKLLNAAMNALFIFPGLVNCESGSTVTSDNAGEIRPTLLWRAFYIQELNMDQFDSISFTSMPDGNLNYNDTLDAATKCFYLTAV
;
A
#
# COMPACT_ATOMS: atom_id res chain seq x y z
N MET A 1 3.44 -12.87 0.57
CA MET A 1 3.12 -11.68 -0.23
C MET A 1 2.65 -10.61 0.73
N PHE A 2 3.24 -9.42 0.70
CA PHE A 2 2.93 -8.33 1.65
C PHE A 2 2.27 -7.19 0.89
N TYR A 3 1.22 -6.61 1.49
CA TYR A 3 0.53 -5.44 0.97
C TYR A 3 0.60 -4.33 2.00
N LEU A 4 0.94 -3.13 1.54
CA LEU A 4 0.98 -1.91 2.35
C LEU A 4 0.18 -0.86 1.60
N SER A 5 -0.77 -0.22 2.28
CA SER A 5 -1.52 0.92 1.78
C SER A 5 -1.38 2.09 2.73
N THR A 6 -1.51 3.29 2.16
CA THR A 6 -1.59 4.53 2.92
C THR A 6 -2.41 5.51 2.11
N LEU A 7 -3.24 6.31 2.78
CA LEU A 7 -3.87 7.45 2.13
C LEU A 7 -2.80 8.52 1.88
N CYS A 8 -2.85 9.12 0.70
CA CYS A 8 -1.94 10.19 0.33
C CYS A 8 -2.65 11.20 -0.56
N ASP A 9 -2.47 12.49 -0.26
CA ASP A 9 -2.95 13.58 -1.11
C ASP A 9 -2.04 13.76 -2.33
N ASP A 10 -0.78 13.36 -2.20
CA ASP A 10 0.25 13.44 -3.22
C ASP A 10 0.95 12.08 -3.41
N ALA A 11 1.14 11.72 -4.68
CA ALA A 11 1.76 10.48 -5.11
C ALA A 11 3.18 10.29 -4.54
N ASP A 12 3.99 11.35 -4.55
CA ASP A 12 5.37 11.31 -4.07
C ASP A 12 5.42 11.17 -2.55
N GLN A 13 4.52 11.83 -1.83
CA GLN A 13 4.36 11.66 -0.38
C GLN A 13 4.00 10.21 -0.03
N GLY A 14 2.97 9.63 -0.67
CA GLY A 14 2.55 8.25 -0.43
C GLY A 14 3.68 7.25 -0.69
N LYS A 15 4.40 7.42 -1.81
CA LYS A 15 5.55 6.59 -2.15
C LYS A 15 6.68 6.70 -1.13
N LYS A 16 6.96 7.89 -0.57
CA LYS A 16 7.97 8.08 0.49
C LYS A 16 7.59 7.32 1.76
N LEU A 17 6.34 7.40 2.19
CA LEU A 17 5.84 6.68 3.38
C LEU A 17 5.95 5.17 3.21
N LEU A 18 5.51 4.63 2.06
CA LEU A 18 5.61 3.20 1.78
C LEU A 18 7.07 2.72 1.68
N ASN A 19 7.98 3.52 1.13
CA ASN A 19 9.40 3.20 1.13
C ASN A 19 9.99 3.17 2.55
N ALA A 20 9.63 4.12 3.41
CA ALA A 20 10.09 4.13 4.80
C ALA A 20 9.63 2.86 5.55
N ALA A 21 8.35 2.49 5.40
CA ALA A 21 7.82 1.26 5.97
C ALA A 21 8.53 0.01 5.42
N MET A 22 8.75 -0.09 4.10
CA MET A 22 9.47 -1.22 3.52
C MET A 22 10.92 -1.30 3.99
N ASN A 23 11.63 -0.17 4.12
CA ASN A 23 13.01 -0.14 4.59
C ASN A 23 13.13 -0.57 6.06
N ALA A 24 12.09 -0.31 6.87
CA ALA A 24 12.03 -0.80 8.24
C ALA A 24 11.73 -2.31 8.29
N LEU A 25 10.89 -2.82 7.39
CA LEU A 25 10.41 -4.21 7.44
C LEU A 25 11.29 -5.22 6.67
N PHE A 26 11.99 -4.80 5.61
CA PHE A 26 12.67 -5.70 4.67
C PHE A 26 14.13 -5.31 4.41
N ILE A 27 14.90 -6.30 3.96
CA ILE A 27 16.26 -6.11 3.43
C ILE A 27 16.19 -5.95 1.92
N PHE A 28 16.78 -4.88 1.39
CA PHE A 28 16.87 -4.63 -0.05
C PHE A 28 18.14 -5.24 -0.65
N PRO A 29 18.04 -6.19 -1.60
CA PRO A 29 19.20 -6.89 -2.16
C PRO A 29 20.15 -6.03 -3.02
N GLY A 30 19.97 -4.70 -3.07
CA GLY A 30 20.84 -3.76 -3.79
C GLY A 30 21.60 -2.76 -2.92
N LEU A 31 21.40 -2.75 -1.60
CA LEU A 31 22.20 -1.93 -0.66
C LEU A 31 23.46 -2.67 -0.19
N VAL A 32 23.63 -3.92 -0.59
CA VAL A 32 24.82 -4.73 -0.31
C VAL A 32 25.79 -4.54 -1.47
N ASN A 33 26.55 -3.44 -1.47
CA ASN A 33 27.93 -3.49 -1.97
C ASN A 33 28.77 -2.24 -1.65
N CYS A 34 30.05 -2.53 -1.39
CA CYS A 34 31.22 -1.66 -1.49
C CYS A 34 31.55 -0.71 -0.32
N GLU A 35 31.80 -1.25 0.86
CA GLU A 35 32.88 -0.70 1.69
C GLU A 35 33.93 -1.78 1.92
N SER A 36 35.18 -1.38 1.69
CA SER A 36 36.39 -2.18 1.55
C SER A 36 36.55 -3.32 2.54
N GLY A 37 37.25 -4.36 2.09
CA GLY A 37 37.77 -5.39 2.98
C GLY A 37 38.56 -4.78 4.15
N SER A 38 38.01 -4.89 5.34
CA SER A 38 38.74 -4.90 6.61
C SER A 38 37.77 -5.24 7.75
N THR A 39 37.95 -6.43 8.31
CA THR A 39 37.73 -6.81 9.72
C THR A 39 36.38 -6.55 10.43
N VAL A 40 35.85 -7.66 10.94
CA VAL A 40 34.74 -7.94 11.86
C VAL A 40 34.58 -6.99 13.07
N THR A 41 33.33 -6.94 13.59
CA THR A 41 32.75 -6.35 14.83
C THR A 41 32.15 -4.95 14.64
N SER A 42 30.88 -4.62 14.98
CA SER A 42 30.07 -4.99 16.14
C SER A 42 28.58 -4.63 15.92
N ASP A 43 27.67 -5.40 16.55
CA ASP A 43 26.33 -4.98 17.06
C ASP A 43 25.09 -4.90 16.16
N ASN A 44 24.82 -5.91 15.32
CA ASN A 44 23.41 -6.16 14.91
C ASN A 44 23.10 -7.64 14.60
N ALA A 45 23.58 -8.54 15.46
CA ALA A 45 23.32 -9.96 15.37
C ALA A 45 21.90 -10.36 15.84
N GLY A 46 20.84 -9.66 15.41
CA GLY A 46 19.48 -9.89 15.93
C GLY A 46 18.28 -9.56 15.03
N GLU A 47 18.41 -8.69 14.02
CA GLU A 47 17.27 -8.39 13.13
C GLU A 47 17.24 -9.35 11.93
N ILE A 48 16.51 -10.45 12.08
CA ILE A 48 16.13 -11.32 10.96
C ILE A 48 14.99 -10.63 10.19
N ARG A 49 15.32 -9.69 9.31
CA ARG A 49 14.35 -9.08 8.39
C ARG A 49 14.30 -9.87 7.08
N PRO A 50 13.11 -10.13 6.52
CA PRO A 50 12.99 -10.85 5.25
C PRO A 50 13.58 -10.06 4.09
N THR A 51 14.24 -10.76 3.16
CA THR A 51 14.75 -10.16 1.90
C THR A 51 13.60 -9.86 0.95
N LEU A 52 13.56 -8.63 0.44
CA LEU A 52 12.58 -8.22 -0.57
C LEU A 52 13.04 -8.64 -1.97
N LEU A 53 12.31 -9.56 -2.60
CA LEU A 53 12.63 -10.01 -3.97
C LEU A 53 12.15 -9.03 -5.03
N TRP A 54 10.96 -8.45 -4.84
CA TRP A 54 10.36 -7.49 -5.76
C TRP A 54 9.36 -6.59 -5.04
N ARG A 55 9.12 -5.40 -5.61
CA ARG A 55 8.04 -4.50 -5.19
C ARG A 55 7.47 -3.77 -6.40
N ALA A 56 6.21 -3.39 -6.29
CA ALA A 56 5.55 -2.46 -7.19
C ALA A 56 4.80 -1.42 -6.36
N PHE A 57 4.65 -0.22 -6.92
CA PHE A 57 3.80 0.83 -6.34
C PHE A 57 2.65 1.07 -7.29
N TYR A 58 1.48 1.33 -6.71
CA TYR A 58 0.28 1.70 -7.43
C TYR A 58 -0.40 2.84 -6.68
N ILE A 59 -0.95 3.79 -7.42
CA ILE A 59 -1.71 4.92 -6.89
C ILE A 59 -3.14 4.73 -7.38
N GLN A 60 -4.08 4.80 -6.45
CA GLN A 60 -5.50 4.72 -6.74
C GLN A 60 -6.13 6.06 -6.40
N GLU A 61 -6.81 6.66 -7.37
CA GLU A 61 -7.65 7.83 -7.09
C GLU A 61 -8.89 7.39 -6.31
N LEU A 62 -9.21 8.12 -5.25
CA LEU A 62 -10.40 7.91 -4.45
C LEU A 62 -11.51 8.81 -4.99
N ASN A 63 -12.38 8.20 -5.79
CA ASN A 63 -13.60 8.86 -6.23
C ASN A 63 -14.73 8.44 -5.29
N MET A 64 -15.37 9.43 -4.67
CA MET A 64 -16.60 9.20 -3.91
C MET A 64 -17.78 8.95 -4.86
N ASP A 65 -18.75 8.19 -4.37
CA ASP A 65 -19.93 7.82 -5.13
C ASP A 65 -20.73 9.04 -5.59
N GLN A 66 -21.13 9.01 -6.87
CA GLN A 66 -22.15 9.89 -7.41
C GLN A 66 -23.28 9.01 -7.98
N PHE A 67 -24.42 9.03 -7.31
CA PHE A 67 -25.61 8.28 -7.74
C PHE A 67 -26.53 9.22 -8.54
N ASP A 68 -26.53 9.07 -9.86
CA ASP A 68 -27.43 9.76 -10.79
C ASP A 68 -28.07 8.71 -11.74
N SER A 69 -28.59 9.11 -12.92
CA SER A 69 -29.16 8.20 -13.92
C SER A 69 -28.26 7.01 -14.31
N ILE A 70 -26.95 7.11 -14.08
CA ILE A 70 -26.00 6.02 -14.22
C ILE A 70 -25.29 5.86 -12.87
N SER A 71 -25.43 4.69 -12.26
CA SER A 71 -24.82 4.35 -10.98
C SER A 71 -23.46 3.70 -11.19
N PHE A 72 -22.43 4.19 -10.50
CA PHE A 72 -21.11 3.55 -10.42
C PHE A 72 -20.86 3.15 -8.96
N THR A 73 -20.09 2.09 -8.75
CA THR A 73 -19.60 1.73 -7.42
C THR A 73 -18.32 2.49 -7.11
N SER A 74 -18.19 2.97 -5.87
CA SER A 74 -17.02 3.67 -5.38
C SER A 74 -15.75 2.83 -5.52
N MET A 75 -14.64 3.52 -5.72
CA MET A 75 -13.31 2.91 -5.63
C MET A 75 -13.06 2.47 -4.18
N PRO A 76 -12.26 1.40 -3.94
CA PRO A 76 -11.86 1.00 -2.60
C PRO A 76 -11.29 2.20 -1.82
N ASP A 77 -11.86 2.47 -0.64
CA ASP A 77 -11.67 3.68 0.19
C ASP A 77 -10.34 3.74 0.97
N GLY A 78 -9.53 2.68 0.89
CA GLY A 78 -8.29 2.54 1.65
C GLY A 78 -8.45 2.00 3.07
N ASN A 79 -9.68 1.70 3.51
CA ASN A 79 -9.94 1.03 4.78
C ASN A 79 -9.60 -0.46 4.70
N LEU A 80 -9.28 -1.06 5.85
CA LEU A 80 -9.04 -2.50 5.97
C LEU A 80 -10.32 -3.33 5.94
N ASN A 81 -11.47 -2.68 6.16
CA ASN A 81 -12.77 -3.32 6.14
C ASN A 81 -13.50 -3.00 4.83
N TYR A 82 -14.56 -3.74 4.54
CA TYR A 82 -15.33 -3.61 3.30
C TYR A 82 -16.66 -2.87 3.50
N ASN A 83 -16.82 -2.13 4.60
CA ASN A 83 -18.12 -1.58 4.97
C ASN A 83 -18.63 -0.60 3.91
N ASP A 84 -17.79 0.30 3.44
CA ASP A 84 -18.18 1.33 2.47
C ASP A 84 -18.49 0.72 1.10
N THR A 85 -17.71 -0.28 0.67
CA THR A 85 -18.01 -1.04 -0.56
C THR A 85 -19.33 -1.81 -0.46
N LEU A 86 -19.62 -2.44 0.68
CA LEU A 86 -20.86 -3.18 0.90
C LEU A 86 -22.06 -2.22 0.94
N ASP A 87 -21.93 -1.08 1.59
CA ASP A 87 -22.96 -0.04 1.64
C ASP A 87 -23.25 0.54 0.26
N ALA A 88 -22.20 0.89 -0.51
CA ALA A 88 -22.35 1.37 -1.88
C ALA A 88 -23.02 0.33 -2.81
N ALA A 89 -22.59 -0.93 -2.74
CA ALA A 89 -23.21 -2.02 -3.51
C ALA A 89 -24.69 -2.23 -3.13
N THR A 90 -25.02 -2.13 -1.84
CA THR A 90 -26.39 -2.24 -1.34
C THR A 90 -27.26 -1.09 -1.88
N LYS A 91 -26.75 0.14 -1.84
CA LYS A 91 -27.43 1.32 -2.41
C LYS A 91 -27.66 1.18 -3.91
N CYS A 92 -26.63 0.76 -4.67
CA CYS A 92 -26.74 0.48 -6.11
C CYS A 92 -27.85 -0.53 -6.43
N PHE A 93 -27.91 -1.62 -5.67
CA PHE A 93 -28.92 -2.66 -5.88
C PHE A 93 -30.34 -2.12 -5.69
N TYR A 94 -30.60 -1.38 -4.61
CA TYR A 94 -31.92 -0.81 -4.36
C TYR A 94 -32.29 0.36 -5.30
N LEU A 95 -31.32 1.10 -5.84
CA LEU A 95 -31.55 2.12 -6.86
C LEU A 95 -31.96 1.53 -8.22
N THR A 96 -31.57 0.29 -8.51
CA THR A 96 -31.84 -0.39 -9.81
C THR A 96 -33.08 -1.29 -9.76
N ALA A 97 -33.60 -1.60 -8.56
CA ALA A 97 -34.80 -2.40 -8.36
C ALA A 97 -36.08 -1.55 -8.55
N VAL A 98 -36.41 -1.25 -9.81
CA VAL A 98 -37.73 -0.76 -10.25
C VAL A 98 -38.35 -1.77 -11.19
#